data_AF-A0A9Q4AEL8-F1
#
_entry.id   AF-A0A9Q4AEL8-F1
#
_cell.length_a   1.000
_cell.length_b   1.000
_cell.length_c   1.000
_cell.angle_alpha   90.00
_cell.angle_beta   90.00
_cell.angle_gamma   90.00
#
_symmetry.space_group_name_H-M   'P 1'
#
loop_
_entity.id
_entity.type
_entity.pdbx_description
1 polymer ?
#
loop_
_entity_poly.entity_id
_entity_poly.type
_entity_poly.pdbx_seq_one_letter_code
_entity_poly.pdbx_strand_id
1 'polypeptide(L)'
;MKEKSKFITFLLSFVPGLSHFYLGFGDRAIVFLMAFFGAILGVSGLVFLTSSDGYIAILVFALPIIWLIALVDSFSLRKKYILMEYEMAKEGIEYKDSEEIKKSNEKAITLALSVIPGAGHMYLGYQKKGLFIMGSFFFTVFFMGWLGVS
;
A
#
# COMPACT_ATOMS: atom_id res chain seq x y z
N MET A 1 -1.54 19.90 13.43
CA MET A 1 -1.68 18.62 14.19
C MET A 1 -0.52 17.71 13.80
N LYS A 2 -0.16 16.64 14.56
CA LYS A 2 0.99 15.79 14.17
C LYS A 2 0.73 15.17 12.80
N GLU A 3 1.63 15.39 11.83
CA GLU A 3 1.55 14.73 10.53
C GLU A 3 1.48 13.20 10.71
N LYS A 4 0.45 12.60 10.14
CA LYS A 4 0.26 11.14 10.20
C LYS A 4 1.29 10.47 9.31
N SER A 5 2.03 9.49 9.80
CA SER A 5 3.11 8.81 9.06
C SER A 5 2.58 7.98 7.89
N LYS A 6 3.18 8.15 6.70
CA LYS A 6 2.87 7.36 5.48
C LYS A 6 3.10 5.87 5.71
N PHE A 7 4.20 5.56 6.39
CA PHE A 7 4.55 4.18 6.74
C PHE A 7 3.51 3.54 7.65
N ILE A 8 3.03 4.26 8.67
CA ILE A 8 2.00 3.73 9.57
C ILE A 8 0.68 3.51 8.82
N THR A 9 0.26 4.43 7.94
CA THR A 9 -0.92 4.19 7.09
C THR A 9 -0.75 2.97 6.21
N PHE A 10 0.38 2.82 5.53
CA PHE A 10 0.66 1.63 4.71
C PHE A 10 0.60 0.34 5.54
N LEU A 11 1.26 0.33 6.70
CA LEU A 11 1.28 -0.84 7.59
C LEU A 11 -0.12 -1.19 8.11
N LEU A 12 -0.92 -0.19 8.49
CA LEU A 12 -2.30 -0.42 8.92
C LEU A 12 -3.22 -0.81 7.77
N SER A 13 -2.94 -0.40 6.53
CA SER A 13 -3.77 -0.76 5.37
C SER A 13 -3.74 -2.25 5.06
N PHE A 14 -2.84 -3.06 5.64
CA PHE A 14 -2.91 -4.53 5.54
C PHE A 14 -4.25 -5.09 6.02
N VAL A 15 -4.91 -4.41 6.96
CA VAL A 15 -6.30 -4.71 7.36
C VAL A 15 -7.20 -3.57 6.86
N PRO A 16 -8.12 -3.83 5.92
CA PRO A 16 -8.99 -2.79 5.38
C PRO A 16 -9.73 -2.02 6.48
N GLY A 17 -9.64 -0.69 6.43
CA GLY A 17 -10.27 0.22 7.39
C GLY A 17 -9.39 0.67 8.56
N LEU A 18 -8.36 -0.07 8.99
CA LEU A 18 -7.49 0.39 10.09
C LEU A 18 -6.73 1.67 9.73
N SER A 19 -6.25 1.78 8.49
CA SER A 19 -5.57 2.98 8.00
C SER A 19 -6.47 4.23 8.04
N HIS A 20 -7.77 4.07 7.83
CA HIS A 20 -8.73 5.16 7.90
C HIS A 20 -8.94 5.64 9.34
N PHE A 21 -9.00 4.74 10.32
CA PHE A 21 -9.03 5.13 11.73
C PHE A 21 -7.80 5.92 12.13
N TYR A 22 -6.61 5.49 11.71
CA TYR A 22 -5.37 6.21 12.00
C TYR A 22 -5.38 7.64 11.42
N LEU A 23 -5.93 7.80 10.22
CA LEU A 23 -6.10 9.08 9.54
C LEU A 23 -7.27 9.93 10.08
N GLY A 24 -8.11 9.38 10.96
CA GLY A 24 -9.25 10.07 11.57
C GLY A 24 -10.57 9.96 10.80
N PHE A 25 -10.64 9.13 9.75
CA PHE A 25 -11.84 8.91 8.94
C PHE A 25 -12.63 7.69 9.45
N GLY A 26 -13.27 7.83 10.61
CA GLY A 26 -13.99 6.75 11.30
C GLY A 26 -15.12 6.12 10.49
N ASP A 27 -15.95 6.92 9.82
CA ASP A 27 -17.08 6.41 9.03
C ASP A 27 -16.61 5.47 7.92
N ARG A 28 -15.56 5.87 7.20
CA ARG A 28 -14.96 5.05 6.13
C ARG A 28 -14.25 3.82 6.69
N ALA A 29 -13.61 3.95 7.85
CA ALA A 29 -12.96 2.82 8.52
C ALA A 29 -13.96 1.70 8.81
N ILE A 30 -15.13 2.06 9.36
CA ILE A 30 -16.19 1.12 9.68
C ILE A 30 -16.72 0.44 8.41
N VAL A 31 -16.95 1.21 7.34
CA VAL A 31 -17.42 0.64 6.06
C VAL A 31 -16.46 -0.42 5.52
N PHE A 32 -15.16 -0.15 5.48
CA PHE A 32 -14.17 -1.11 4.99
C PHE A 32 -13.99 -2.32 5.92
N LEU A 33 -14.05 -2.13 7.23
CA LEU A 33 -14.02 -3.24 8.19
C LEU A 33 -15.25 -4.14 8.07
N MET A 34 -16.44 -3.55 7.98
CA MET A 34 -17.68 -4.29 7.77
C MET A 34 -17.67 -5.04 6.45
N ALA A 35 -17.18 -4.42 5.37
CA ALA A 35 -17.05 -5.11 4.08
C ALA A 35 -16.07 -6.29 4.16
N PHE A 36 -14.91 -6.10 4.80
CA PHE A 36 -13.88 -7.13 4.93
C PHE A 36 -14.33 -8.31 5.81
N PHE A 37 -14.72 -8.04 7.07
CA PHE A 37 -15.19 -9.08 7.97
C PHE A 37 -16.56 -9.64 7.56
N GLY A 38 -17.43 -8.80 6.99
CA GLY A 38 -18.72 -9.23 6.47
C GLY A 38 -18.59 -10.17 5.29
N ALA A 39 -17.64 -9.96 4.37
CA ALA A 39 -17.34 -10.92 3.32
C ALA A 39 -16.87 -12.26 3.89
N ILE A 40 -15.91 -12.23 4.83
CA ILE A 40 -15.40 -13.45 5.47
C ILE A 40 -16.51 -14.22 6.18
N LEU A 41 -17.27 -13.56 7.05
CA LEU A 41 -18.35 -14.18 7.82
C LEU A 41 -19.50 -14.64 6.92
N GLY A 42 -19.87 -13.83 5.92
CA GLY A 42 -20.93 -14.14 4.98
C GLY A 42 -20.62 -15.38 4.15
N VAL A 43 -19.41 -15.46 3.57
CA VAL A 43 -19.00 -16.64 2.79
C VAL A 43 -18.79 -17.84 3.71
N SER A 44 -18.14 -17.68 4.87
CA SER A 44 -17.98 -18.78 5.84
C SER A 44 -19.33 -19.35 6.28
N GLY A 45 -20.30 -18.50 6.55
CA GLY A 45 -21.67 -18.90 6.89
C GLY A 45 -22.36 -19.63 5.72
N LEU A 46 -22.15 -19.17 4.49
CA LEU A 46 -22.69 -19.83 3.30
C LEU A 46 -22.09 -21.22 3.09
N VAL A 47 -20.77 -21.37 3.24
CA VAL A 47 -20.08 -22.67 3.20
C VAL A 47 -20.64 -23.60 4.27
N PHE A 48 -20.81 -23.12 5.51
CA PHE A 48 -21.35 -23.90 6.60
C PHE A 48 -22.78 -24.38 6.34
N LEU A 49 -23.65 -23.51 5.84
CA LEU A 49 -25.06 -23.83 5.58
C LEU A 49 -25.26 -24.76 4.38
N THR A 50 -24.41 -24.65 3.36
CA THR A 50 -24.54 -25.41 2.11
C THR A 50 -23.66 -26.66 2.07
N SER A 51 -22.69 -26.78 3.00
CA SER A 51 -21.64 -27.80 3.00
C SER A 51 -20.86 -27.86 1.68
N SER A 52 -20.74 -26.72 0.98
CA SER A 52 -20.06 -26.61 -0.31
C SER A 52 -18.88 -25.64 -0.21
N ASP A 53 -17.68 -26.17 -0.40
CA ASP A 53 -16.44 -25.39 -0.30
C ASP A 53 -16.24 -24.45 -1.52
N GLY A 54 -17.01 -24.64 -2.59
CA GLY A 54 -16.90 -23.84 -3.81
C GLY A 54 -17.10 -22.34 -3.60
N TYR A 55 -17.84 -21.94 -2.57
CA TYR A 55 -18.07 -20.53 -2.24
C TYR A 55 -16.81 -19.81 -1.72
N ILE A 56 -15.80 -20.53 -1.24
CA ILE A 56 -14.52 -19.94 -0.80
C ILE A 56 -13.83 -19.18 -1.93
N ALA A 57 -14.03 -19.59 -3.19
CA ALA A 57 -13.50 -18.88 -4.36
C ALA A 57 -13.93 -17.41 -4.41
N ILE A 58 -15.09 -17.05 -3.84
CA ILE A 58 -15.57 -15.67 -3.76
C ILE A 58 -14.60 -14.82 -2.92
N LEU A 59 -14.09 -15.34 -1.80
CA LEU A 59 -13.16 -14.62 -0.92
C LEU A 59 -11.81 -14.36 -1.59
N VAL A 60 -11.35 -15.31 -2.41
CA VAL A 60 -10.07 -15.20 -3.15
C VAL A 60 -10.06 -13.97 -4.04
N PHE A 61 -11.21 -13.59 -4.63
CA PHE A 61 -11.33 -12.38 -5.43
C PHE A 61 -11.78 -11.16 -4.62
N ALA A 62 -12.74 -11.33 -3.71
CA ALA A 62 -13.33 -10.22 -2.97
C ALA A 62 -12.32 -9.55 -2.02
N LEU A 63 -11.54 -10.32 -1.26
CA LEU A 63 -10.64 -9.75 -0.25
C LEU A 63 -9.52 -8.90 -0.87
N PRO A 64 -8.80 -9.33 -1.93
CA PRO A 64 -7.81 -8.47 -2.58
C PRO A 64 -8.42 -7.20 -3.18
N ILE A 65 -9.63 -7.29 -3.75
CA ILE A 65 -10.32 -6.12 -4.32
C ILE A 65 -10.69 -5.13 -3.21
N ILE A 66 -11.33 -5.59 -2.14
CA ILE A 66 -11.68 -4.75 -0.98
C ILE A 66 -10.42 -4.10 -0.40
N TRP A 67 -9.34 -4.88 -0.27
CA TRP A 67 -8.07 -4.40 0.23
C TRP A 67 -7.46 -3.30 -0.64
N LEU A 68 -7.40 -3.50 -1.96
CA LEU A 68 -6.88 -2.51 -2.90
C LEU A 68 -7.71 -1.22 -2.87
N ILE A 69 -9.04 -1.32 -2.85
CA ILE A 69 -9.92 -0.15 -2.77
C ILE A 69 -9.68 0.62 -1.46
N ALA A 70 -9.62 -0.08 -0.33
CA ALA A 70 -9.35 0.55 0.97
C ALA A 70 -7.97 1.23 1.02
N LEU A 71 -6.95 0.56 0.47
CA LEU A 71 -5.60 1.11 0.36
C LEU A 71 -5.61 2.41 -0.45
N VAL A 72 -6.12 2.37 -1.68
CA VAL A 72 -6.18 3.54 -2.58
C VAL A 72 -6.97 4.67 -1.95
N ASP A 73 -8.12 4.37 -1.33
CA ASP A 73 -8.96 5.38 -0.66
C ASP A 73 -8.22 6.06 0.50
N SER A 74 -7.52 5.30 1.35
CA SER A 74 -6.77 5.85 2.48
C SER A 74 -5.62 6.77 2.03
N PHE A 75 -4.92 6.42 0.96
CA PHE A 75 -3.86 7.26 0.39
C PHE A 75 -4.42 8.52 -0.30
N SER A 76 -5.57 8.40 -0.95
CA SER A 76 -6.29 9.55 -1.53
C SER A 76 -6.73 10.54 -0.43
N LEU A 77 -7.33 10.04 0.65
CA LEU A 77 -7.75 10.85 1.79
C LEU A 77 -6.58 11.57 2.47
N ARG A 78 -5.49 10.85 2.71
CA ARG A 78 -4.25 11.45 3.19
C ARG A 78 -3.78 12.59 2.29
N LYS A 79 -3.70 12.35 0.97
CA LYS A 79 -3.24 13.37 0.01
C LYS A 79 -4.15 14.59 0.03
N LYS A 80 -5.47 14.37 0.05
CA LYS A 80 -6.47 15.44 0.13
C LYS A 80 -6.34 16.24 1.43
N TYR A 81 -6.15 15.57 2.57
CA TYR A 81 -5.97 16.22 3.87
C TYR A 81 -4.70 17.07 3.92
N ILE A 82 -3.57 16.52 3.46
CA ILE A 82 -2.30 17.25 3.35
C ILE A 82 -2.44 18.45 2.42
N LEU A 83 -3.15 18.30 1.29
CA LEU A 83 -3.37 19.40 0.35
C LEU A 83 -4.24 20.50 0.96
N MET A 84 -5.32 20.15 1.67
CA MET A 84 -6.14 21.14 2.38
C MET A 84 -5.38 21.84 3.48
N GLU A 85 -4.61 21.11 4.30
CA GLU A 85 -3.79 21.71 5.35
C GLU A 85 -2.68 22.58 4.75
N TYR A 86 -2.13 22.21 3.58
CA TYR A 86 -1.21 23.05 2.81
C TYR A 86 -1.88 24.32 2.26
N GLU A 87 -3.07 24.25 1.67
CA GLU A 87 -3.77 25.43 1.16
C GLU A 87 -4.16 26.40 2.28
N MET A 88 -4.66 25.87 3.41
CA MET A 88 -4.98 26.64 4.62
C MET A 88 -3.72 27.26 5.26
N ALA A 89 -2.59 26.55 5.24
CA ALA A 89 -1.32 27.06 5.75
C ALA A 89 -0.65 28.04 4.79
N LYS A 90 -0.83 27.88 3.47
CA LYS A 90 -0.31 28.78 2.42
C LYS A 90 -0.98 30.16 2.47
N GLU A 91 -2.22 30.24 2.96
CA GLU A 91 -2.86 31.52 3.26
C GLU A 91 -2.22 32.24 4.46
N GLY A 92 -1.44 31.54 5.30
CA GLY A 92 -0.88 32.10 6.54
C GLY A 92 0.64 32.19 6.63
N ILE A 93 1.42 31.32 5.96
CA ILE A 93 2.86 31.22 6.21
C ILE A 93 3.57 30.83 4.92
N GLU A 94 4.05 31.85 4.22
CA GLU A 94 5.00 31.69 3.15
C GLU A 94 6.31 31.08 3.70
N TYR A 95 6.78 30.02 3.04
CA TYR A 95 8.18 29.59 3.00
C TYR A 95 8.76 28.80 4.20
N LYS A 96 8.31 27.56 4.39
CA LYS A 96 9.24 26.46 4.73
C LYS A 96 8.62 25.10 4.46
N ASP A 97 9.44 24.18 3.93
CA ASP A 97 9.25 22.72 3.98
C ASP A 97 8.80 21.95 2.72
N SER A 98 9.09 22.46 1.53
CA SER A 98 8.96 21.68 0.28
C SER A 98 10.04 20.59 0.11
N GLU A 99 11.20 20.74 0.75
CA GLU A 99 12.35 19.83 0.66
C GLU A 99 12.17 18.56 1.51
N GLU A 100 11.63 18.69 2.73
CA GLU A 100 11.50 17.56 3.66
C GLU A 100 10.36 16.62 3.26
N ILE A 101 9.27 17.19 2.72
CA ILE A 101 8.17 16.43 2.09
C ILE A 101 8.65 15.65 0.87
N LYS A 102 9.47 16.25 0.00
CA LYS A 102 10.07 15.56 -1.16
C LYS A 102 10.95 14.38 -0.72
N LYS A 103 11.83 14.60 0.26
CA LYS A 103 12.72 13.56 0.80
C LYS A 103 11.97 12.40 1.46
N SER A 104 10.84 12.68 2.11
CA SER A 104 9.96 11.65 2.70
C SER A 104 9.27 10.80 1.63
N ASN A 105 8.80 11.43 0.54
CA ASN A 105 8.25 10.70 -0.61
C ASN A 105 9.29 9.81 -1.28
N GLU A 106 10.51 10.31 -1.45
CA GLU A 106 11.59 9.53 -2.07
C GLU A 106 11.88 8.24 -1.30
N LYS A 107 11.94 8.31 0.04
CA LYS A 107 12.15 7.14 0.89
C LYS A 107 11.02 6.11 0.76
N ALA A 108 9.76 6.56 0.75
CA ALA A 108 8.61 5.67 0.61
C ALA A 108 8.56 5.00 -0.76
N ILE A 109 8.82 5.75 -1.84
CA ILE A 109 8.85 5.21 -3.20
C ILE A 109 10.03 4.26 -3.38
N THR A 110 11.19 4.57 -2.80
CA THR A 110 12.35 3.66 -2.76
C THR A 110 12.00 2.34 -2.09
N LEU A 111 11.25 2.40 -0.98
CA LEU A 111 10.82 1.20 -0.23
C LEU A 111 9.75 0.40 -0.98
N ALA A 112 8.83 1.06 -1.69
CA ALA A 112 7.91 0.35 -2.58
C ALA A 112 8.65 -0.33 -3.74
N LEU A 113 9.65 0.34 -4.31
CA LEU A 113 10.47 -0.19 -5.40
C LEU A 113 11.52 -1.22 -4.95
N SER A 114 11.74 -1.42 -3.65
CA SER A 114 12.70 -2.42 -3.17
C SER A 114 12.23 -3.87 -3.38
N VAL A 115 10.94 -4.06 -3.67
CA VAL A 115 10.37 -5.36 -4.07
C VAL A 115 11.03 -5.88 -5.35
N ILE A 116 11.42 -4.97 -6.26
CA ILE A 116 12.15 -5.32 -7.47
C ILE A 116 13.65 -5.12 -7.21
N PRO A 117 14.47 -6.17 -7.29
CA PRO A 117 15.91 -6.08 -7.06
C PRO A 117 16.53 -5.00 -7.95
N GLY A 118 17.16 -4.00 -7.32
CA GLY A 118 17.82 -2.89 -8.02
C GLY A 118 16.94 -1.68 -8.39
N ALA A 119 15.61 -1.80 -8.43
CA ALA A 119 14.74 -0.70 -8.86
C ALA A 119 14.74 0.49 -7.88
N GLY A 120 14.74 0.24 -6.57
CA GLY A 120 14.87 1.30 -5.56
C GLY A 120 16.19 2.10 -5.67
N HIS A 121 17.30 1.43 -6.02
CA HIS A 121 18.59 2.10 -6.25
C HIS A 121 18.55 3.00 -7.50
N MET A 122 17.86 2.58 -8.56
CA MET A 122 17.68 3.40 -9.76
C MET A 122 16.84 4.65 -9.48
N TYR A 123 15.79 4.52 -8.65
CA TYR A 123 14.93 5.63 -8.28
C TYR A 123 15.63 6.70 -7.44
N LEU A 124 16.55 6.30 -6.55
CA LEU A 124 17.43 7.22 -5.82
C LEU A 124 18.51 7.90 -6.70
N GLY A 125 18.50 7.67 -8.01
CA GLY A 125 19.47 8.22 -8.96
C GLY A 125 20.73 7.37 -9.16
N TYR A 126 20.92 6.27 -8.42
CA TYR A 126 22.07 5.36 -8.55
C TYR A 126 21.86 4.34 -9.69
N GLN A 127 21.66 4.83 -10.91
CA GLN A 127 21.30 4.00 -12.08
C GLN A 127 22.28 2.85 -12.34
N LYS A 128 23.59 3.11 -12.31
CA LYS A 128 24.63 2.09 -12.55
C LYS A 128 24.57 0.95 -11.52
N LYS A 129 24.40 1.29 -10.23
CA LYS A 129 24.31 0.31 -9.14
C LYS A 129 23.00 -0.49 -9.23
N GLY A 130 21.89 0.20 -9.45
CA GLY A 130 20.59 -0.44 -9.59
C GLY A 130 20.53 -1.41 -10.78
N LEU A 131 21.06 -1.01 -11.94
CA LEU A 131 21.15 -1.87 -13.12
C LEU A 131 22.05 -3.09 -12.88
N PHE A 132 23.17 -2.94 -12.17
CA PHE A 132 24.05 -4.06 -11.84
C PHE A 132 23.38 -5.08 -10.92
N ILE A 133 22.67 -4.61 -9.88
CA ILE A 133 21.91 -5.47 -8.95
C ILE A 133 20.78 -6.18 -9.71
N MET A 134 20.02 -5.44 -10.50
CA MET A 134 18.90 -5.97 -11.29
C MET A 134 19.39 -7.00 -12.32
N GLY A 135 20.48 -6.69 -13.03
CA GLY A 135 21.12 -7.58 -13.98
C GLY A 135 21.61 -8.87 -13.34
N SER A 136 22.28 -8.79 -12.18
CA SER A 136 22.76 -9.96 -11.44
C SER A 136 21.62 -10.86 -10.97
N PHE A 137 20.52 -10.28 -10.48
CA PHE A 137 19.35 -11.04 -10.05
C PHE A 137 18.71 -11.79 -11.22
N PHE A 138 18.39 -11.09 -12.31
CA PHE A 138 17.77 -11.74 -13.48
C PHE A 138 18.69 -12.72 -14.18
N PHE A 139 19.99 -12.44 -14.24
CA PHE A 139 20.98 -13.38 -14.76
C PHE A 139 21.01 -14.67 -13.93
N THR A 140 20.96 -14.57 -12.60
CA THR A 140 20.93 -15.74 -11.72
C THR A 140 19.64 -16.55 -11.89
N VAL A 141 18.47 -15.88 -11.93
CA VAL A 141 17.18 -16.54 -12.17
C VAL A 141 17.17 -17.24 -13.53
N PHE A 142 17.65 -16.56 -14.57
CA PHE A 142 17.79 -17.14 -15.91
C PHE A 142 18.71 -18.35 -15.91
N PHE A 143 19.86 -18.26 -15.25
CA PHE A 143 20.86 -19.33 -15.21
C PHE A 143 20.38 -20.54 -14.40
N MET A 144 19.68 -20.33 -13.28
CA MET A 144 19.01 -21.40 -12.51
C MET A 144 17.95 -22.12 -13.37
N GLY A 145 17.12 -21.35 -14.08
CA GLY A 145 16.13 -21.90 -15.00
C GLY A 145 16.77 -22.69 -16.14
N TRP A 146 17.86 -22.19 -16.71
CA TRP A 146 18.62 -22.87 -17.76
C TRP A 146 19.26 -24.17 -17.28
N LEU A 147 19.77 -24.21 -16.04
CA LEU A 147 20.38 -25.39 -15.44
C LEU A 147 19.36 -26.43 -14.95
N GLY A 148 18.07 -26.10 -14.95
CA GLY A 148 17.01 -26.99 -14.45
C GLY A 148 17.05 -27.19 -12.93
N VAL A 149 17.70 -26.29 -12.20
CA VAL A 149 17.71 -26.28 -10.74
C VAL A 149 16.47 -25.51 -10.28
N SER A 150 15.33 -26.20 -10.22
CA SER A 150 14.08 -25.67 -9.64
C SER A 150 14.00 -25.94 -8.15
#